data_AF-A0A259SFN1-F1
#
_entry.id   AF-A0A259SFN1-F1
#
_cell.length_a   1.000
_cell.length_b   1.000
_cell.length_c   1.000
_cell.angle_alpha   90.00
_cell.angle_beta   90.00
_cell.angle_gamma   90.00
#
_symmetry.space_group_name_H-M   'P 1'
#
loop_
_entity.id
_entity.type
_entity.pdbx_description
1 polymer ?
#
loop_
_entity_poly.entity_id
_entity_poly.type
_entity_poly.pdbx_seq_one_letter_code
_entity_poly.pdbx_strand_id
1 'polypeptide(L)'
;MYWAITPAGSAEVAGWLSSPVERGTGTRDELAIKLAVAATLPGVDVAAVIQTQRRASLAQLQELQRTKYAGPQPDSPQELAWTLVIDSMIFQAEAEVRWLDHTEQRLAQHPRHALELELSTEHPKRGRPSARTLSAQAASGSADA
;
A
#
# COMPACT_ATOMS: atom_id res chain seq x y z
N MET A 1 -21.64 -31.50 -23.94
CA MET A 1 -20.17 -31.54 -24.11
C MET A 1 -19.55 -31.80 -22.76
N TYR A 2 -18.59 -32.73 -22.68
CA TYR A 2 -17.87 -33.01 -21.44
C TYR A 2 -16.40 -32.63 -21.64
N TRP A 3 -15.83 -31.95 -20.66
CA TRP A 3 -14.42 -31.63 -20.58
C TRP A 3 -13.81 -32.44 -19.44
N ALA A 4 -12.60 -32.97 -19.65
CA ALA A 4 -11.85 -33.73 -18.66
C ALA A 4 -10.41 -33.24 -18.64
N ILE A 5 -9.81 -33.19 -17.45
CA ILE A 5 -8.41 -32.83 -17.27
C ILE A 5 -7.49 -33.88 -17.92
N THR A 6 -6.41 -33.44 -18.55
CA THR A 6 -5.40 -34.35 -19.12
C THR A 6 -4.37 -34.73 -18.06
N PRO A 7 -3.61 -35.83 -18.23
CA PRO A 7 -2.51 -36.17 -17.32
C PRO A 7 -1.48 -35.04 -17.17
N ALA A 8 -1.17 -34.35 -18.27
CA ALA A 8 -0.29 -33.17 -18.26
C ALA A 8 -0.89 -32.03 -17.41
N GLY A 9 -2.19 -31.76 -17.58
CA GLY A 9 -2.89 -30.76 -16.76
C GLY A 9 -2.92 -31.13 -15.27
N SER A 10 -3.09 -32.42 -14.93
CA SER A 10 -3.02 -32.87 -13.54
C SER A 10 -1.63 -32.67 -12.93
N ALA A 11 -0.55 -32.92 -13.71
CA ALA A 11 0.81 -32.67 -13.25
C ALA A 11 1.09 -31.17 -13.07
N GLU A 12 0.57 -30.31 -13.94
CA GLU A 12 0.68 -28.85 -13.83
C GLU A 12 -0.02 -28.32 -12.57
N VAL A 13 -1.24 -28.77 -12.30
CA VAL A 13 -1.98 -28.40 -11.08
C VAL A 13 -1.24 -28.85 -9.81
N ALA A 14 -0.68 -30.06 -9.81
CA ALA A 14 0.12 -30.55 -8.69
C ALA A 14 1.36 -29.65 -8.45
N GLY A 15 2.05 -29.25 -9.51
CA GLY A 15 3.15 -28.30 -9.44
C GLY A 15 2.72 -26.95 -8.84
N TRP A 16 1.61 -26.40 -9.33
CA TRP A 16 1.04 -25.15 -8.83
C TRP A 16 0.67 -25.22 -7.34
N LEU A 17 -0.04 -26.26 -6.90
CA LEU A 17 -0.46 -26.45 -5.50
C LEU A 17 0.73 -26.58 -4.53
N SER A 18 1.87 -27.08 -5.02
CA SER A 18 3.10 -27.24 -4.22
C SER A 18 3.99 -25.99 -4.20
N SER A 19 3.68 -24.98 -5.01
CA SER A 19 4.50 -23.78 -5.16
C SER A 19 3.97 -22.65 -4.25
N PRO A 20 4.85 -21.86 -3.62
CA PRO A 20 4.42 -20.70 -2.87
C PRO A 20 3.81 -19.64 -3.80
N VAL A 21 2.82 -18.91 -3.29
CA VAL A 21 2.32 -17.70 -3.97
C VAL A 21 3.28 -16.55 -3.67
N GLU A 22 4.11 -16.19 -4.65
CA GLU A 22 4.99 -15.03 -4.56
C GLU A 22 4.17 -13.73 -4.64
N ARG A 23 4.13 -12.97 -3.55
CA ARG A 23 3.57 -11.61 -3.57
C ARG A 23 4.66 -10.66 -4.06
N GLY A 24 4.54 -10.24 -5.32
CA GLY A 24 5.55 -9.43 -5.99
C GLY A 24 5.90 -8.16 -5.21
N THR A 25 7.20 -7.94 -5.00
CA THR A 25 7.82 -6.72 -4.47
C THR A 25 7.48 -5.44 -5.25
N GLY A 26 6.76 -5.56 -6.39
CA GLY A 26 6.37 -4.47 -7.28
C GLY A 26 4.88 -4.07 -7.24
N THR A 27 3.99 -4.83 -6.58
CA THR A 27 2.61 -4.37 -6.28
C THR A 27 2.68 -3.43 -5.09
N ARG A 28 3.24 -2.25 -5.36
CA ARG A 28 3.19 -1.10 -4.48
C ARG A 28 1.77 -0.98 -3.92
N ASP A 29 1.65 -1.10 -2.61
CA ASP A 29 0.39 -0.89 -1.92
C ASP A 29 -0.04 0.57 -2.17
N GLU A 30 -1.08 0.73 -3.00
CA GLU A 30 -1.56 2.03 -3.46
C GLU A 30 -1.98 2.89 -2.27
N LEU A 31 -2.59 2.28 -1.25
CA LEU A 31 -3.02 2.98 -0.05
C LEU A 31 -1.82 3.46 0.77
N ALA A 32 -0.80 2.61 0.94
CA ALA A 32 0.44 3.00 1.62
C ALA A 32 1.12 4.19 0.94
N ILE A 33 1.20 4.19 -0.39
CA ILE A 33 1.76 5.31 -1.16
C ILE A 33 0.90 6.55 -1.03
N LYS A 34 -0.42 6.41 -1.16
CA LYS A 34 -1.36 7.52 -1.05
C LYS A 34 -1.23 8.22 0.31
N LEU A 35 -1.13 7.46 1.40
CA LEU A 35 -0.94 8.04 2.73
C LEU A 35 0.44 8.67 2.91
N ALA A 36 1.50 8.04 2.39
CA ALA A 36 2.83 8.62 2.42
C ALA A 36 2.89 9.97 1.68
N VAL A 37 2.28 10.06 0.50
CA VAL A 37 2.17 11.30 -0.27
C VAL A 37 1.32 12.32 0.48
N ALA A 38 0.13 11.95 0.96
CA ALA A 38 -0.76 12.84 1.70
C ALA A 38 -0.08 13.45 2.95
N ALA A 39 0.77 12.67 3.64
CA ALA A 39 1.53 13.15 4.79
C ALA A 39 2.63 14.17 4.46
N THR A 40 3.03 14.28 3.18
CA THR A 40 4.08 15.21 2.70
C THR A 40 3.52 16.50 2.11
N LEU A 41 2.23 16.52 1.73
CA LEU A 41 1.64 17.61 0.95
C LEU A 41 1.06 18.72 1.85
N PRO A 42 1.43 19.99 1.63
CA PRO A 42 0.88 21.10 2.39
C PRO A 42 -0.63 21.27 2.09
N GLY A 43 -1.42 21.52 3.13
CA GLY A 43 -2.87 21.72 3.03
C GLY A 43 -3.70 20.45 2.87
N VAL A 44 -3.09 19.26 2.84
CA VAL A 44 -3.81 17.98 2.84
C VAL A 44 -4.11 17.53 4.26
N ASP A 45 -5.40 17.29 4.55
CA ASP A 45 -5.83 16.65 5.79
C ASP A 45 -5.69 15.13 5.69
N VAL A 46 -4.52 14.61 6.10
CA VAL A 46 -4.24 13.17 6.09
C VAL A 46 -5.18 12.38 7.02
N ALA A 47 -5.67 12.99 8.11
CA ALA A 47 -6.62 12.33 9.00
C ALA A 47 -7.96 12.11 8.27
N ALA A 48 -8.44 13.10 7.52
CA ALA A 48 -9.64 12.92 6.68
C ALA A 48 -9.47 11.84 5.61
N VAL A 49 -8.26 11.69 5.02
CA VAL A 49 -7.96 10.61 4.06
C VAL A 49 -8.02 9.25 4.75
N ILE A 50 -7.41 9.10 5.92
CA ILE A 50 -7.45 7.86 6.73
C ILE A 50 -8.88 7.50 7.09
N GLN A 51 -9.66 8.46 7.60
CA GLN A 51 -11.05 8.22 7.98
C GLN A 51 -11.92 7.83 6.76
N THR A 52 -11.62 8.37 5.58
CA THR A 52 -12.29 7.98 4.35
C THR A 52 -11.99 6.54 3.96
N GLN A 53 -10.72 6.13 3.99
CA GLN A 53 -10.36 4.74 3.73
C GLN A 53 -10.98 3.81 4.79
N ARG A 54 -10.85 4.13 6.08
CA ARG A 54 -11.39 3.32 7.19
C ARG A 54 -12.87 3.00 7.02
N ARG A 55 -13.69 3.99 6.63
CA ARG A 55 -15.11 3.77 6.35
C ARG A 55 -15.33 2.79 5.21
N ALA A 56 -14.52 2.88 4.14
CA ALA A 56 -14.59 1.95 3.03
C ALA A 56 -14.20 0.51 3.45
N SER A 57 -13.10 0.34 4.19
CA SER A 57 -12.64 -0.97 4.67
C SER A 57 -13.66 -1.62 5.61
N LEU A 58 -14.27 -0.85 6.51
CA LEU A 58 -15.31 -1.34 7.42
C LEU A 58 -16.60 -1.71 6.67
N ALA A 59 -17.00 -0.92 5.67
CA ALA A 59 -18.14 -1.26 4.83
C ALA A 59 -17.89 -2.56 4.05
N GLN A 60 -16.68 -2.74 3.51
CA GLN A 60 -16.27 -3.99 2.87
C GLN A 60 -16.31 -5.17 3.83
N LEU A 61 -15.81 -5.00 5.06
CA LEU A 61 -15.84 -6.04 6.09
C LEU A 61 -17.29 -6.49 6.38
N GLN A 62 -18.21 -5.53 6.56
CA GLN A 62 -19.63 -5.84 6.80
C GLN A 62 -20.28 -6.57 5.62
N GLU A 63 -19.93 -6.19 4.37
CA GLU A 63 -20.42 -6.86 3.17
C GLU A 63 -19.91 -8.31 3.09
N LEU A 64 -18.63 -8.53 3.39
CA LEU A 64 -18.02 -9.86 3.39
C LEU A 64 -18.62 -10.75 4.47
N GLN A 65 -18.87 -10.20 5.66
CA GLN A 65 -19.55 -10.92 6.75
C GLN A 65 -20.97 -11.31 6.33
N ARG A 66 -21.75 -10.40 5.74
CA ARG A 66 -23.09 -10.72 5.20
C ARG A 66 -23.03 -11.81 4.13
N THR A 67 -22.07 -11.70 3.21
CA THR A 67 -21.83 -12.69 2.15
C THR A 67 -21.46 -14.07 2.71
N LYS A 68 -20.64 -14.12 3.78
CA LYS A 68 -20.26 -15.37 4.45
C LYS A 68 -21.47 -16.13 4.99
N TYR A 69 -22.42 -15.42 5.60
CA TYR A 69 -23.65 -16.03 6.14
C TYR A 69 -24.70 -16.38 5.08
N ALA A 70 -24.57 -15.84 3.86
CA ALA A 70 -25.46 -16.10 2.73
C ALA A 70 -24.94 -17.19 1.77
N GLY A 71 -23.96 -17.99 2.23
CA GLY A 71 -23.27 -19.00 1.43
C GLY A 71 -24.18 -20.07 0.80
N PRO A 72 -23.67 -20.81 -0.20
CA PRO A 72 -24.38 -21.93 -0.81
C PRO A 72 -24.60 -23.07 0.18
N GLN A 73 -25.42 -24.05 -0.22
CA GLN A 73 -25.93 -25.15 0.60
C GLN A 73 -25.03 -25.59 1.79
N PRO A 74 -25.58 -25.56 3.02
CA PRO A 74 -24.86 -25.91 4.24
C PRO A 74 -24.14 -27.26 4.15
N ASP A 75 -22.92 -27.30 4.68
CA ASP A 75 -22.05 -28.46 4.87
C ASP A 75 -21.52 -29.10 3.57
N SER A 76 -21.43 -28.33 2.47
CA SER A 76 -20.82 -28.81 1.21
C SER A 76 -19.33 -28.48 1.09
N PRO A 77 -18.51 -29.33 0.42
CA PRO A 77 -17.11 -28.99 0.13
C PRO A 77 -16.93 -27.68 -0.65
N GLN A 78 -17.91 -27.33 -1.49
CA GLN A 78 -17.93 -26.08 -2.25
C GLN A 78 -18.16 -24.88 -1.33
N GLU A 79 -19.03 -25.00 -0.33
CA GLU A 79 -19.25 -23.96 0.68
C GLU A 79 -17.99 -23.75 1.53
N LEU A 80 -17.28 -24.82 1.90
CA LEU A 80 -16.01 -24.69 2.63
C LEU A 80 -14.97 -23.93 1.80
N ALA A 81 -14.77 -24.31 0.53
CA ALA A 81 -13.84 -23.62 -0.36
C ALA A 81 -14.20 -22.14 -0.56
N TRP A 82 -15.50 -21.84 -0.73
CA TRP A 82 -16.02 -20.47 -0.77
C TRP A 82 -15.70 -19.70 0.52
N THR A 83 -15.99 -20.31 1.67
CA THR A 83 -15.78 -19.69 2.98
C THR A 83 -14.31 -19.35 3.22
N LEU A 84 -13.37 -20.22 2.81
CA LEU A 84 -11.93 -19.93 2.92
C LEU A 84 -11.51 -18.68 2.13
N VAL A 85 -12.10 -18.46 0.95
CA VAL A 85 -11.83 -17.26 0.15
C VAL A 85 -12.39 -16.02 0.86
N ILE A 86 -13.65 -16.08 1.33
CA ILE A 86 -14.27 -14.96 2.05
C ILE A 86 -13.51 -14.63 3.34
N ASP A 87 -13.08 -15.64 4.09
CA ASP A 87 -12.28 -15.46 5.31
C ASP A 87 -10.95 -14.77 5.02
N SER A 88 -10.28 -15.15 3.92
CA SER A 88 -9.06 -14.45 3.49
C SER A 88 -9.31 -12.96 3.22
N MET A 89 -10.43 -12.62 2.59
CA MET A 89 -10.81 -11.23 2.31
C MET A 89 -11.17 -10.46 3.60
N ILE A 90 -11.85 -11.10 4.55
CA ILE A 90 -12.16 -10.54 5.86
C ILE A 90 -10.87 -10.18 6.60
N PHE A 91 -9.92 -11.12 6.67
CA PHE A 91 -8.64 -10.89 7.34
C PHE A 91 -7.82 -9.77 6.68
N GLN A 92 -7.90 -9.63 5.36
CA GLN A 92 -7.26 -8.52 4.65
C GLN A 92 -7.88 -7.17 5.04
N ALA A 93 -9.21 -7.05 5.05
CA ALA A 93 -9.90 -5.83 5.47
C ALA A 93 -9.60 -5.47 6.94
N GLU A 94 -9.57 -6.45 7.84
CA GLU A 94 -9.20 -6.25 9.25
C GLU A 94 -7.74 -5.80 9.42
N ALA A 95 -6.82 -6.40 8.64
CA ALA A 95 -5.42 -5.99 8.62
C ALA A 95 -5.28 -4.54 8.13
N GLU A 96 -6.02 -4.14 7.11
CA GLU A 96 -6.03 -2.76 6.61
C GLU A 96 -6.53 -1.78 7.68
N VAL A 97 -7.64 -2.07 8.37
CA VAL A 97 -8.17 -1.22 9.45
C VAL A 97 -7.14 -1.07 10.57
N ARG A 98 -6.52 -2.17 11.03
CA ARG A 98 -5.47 -2.12 12.06
C ARG A 98 -4.25 -1.33 11.62
N TRP A 99 -3.88 -1.42 10.34
CA TRP A 99 -2.77 -0.65 9.80
C TRP A 99 -3.09 0.85 9.69
N LEU A 100 -4.33 1.21 9.34
CA LEU A 100 -4.81 2.60 9.36
C LEU A 100 -4.77 3.19 10.77
N ASP A 101 -5.23 2.44 11.78
CA ASP A 101 -5.13 2.84 13.20
C ASP A 101 -3.68 3.14 13.61
N HIS A 102 -2.78 2.21 13.28
CA HIS A 102 -1.36 2.38 13.56
C HIS A 102 -0.77 3.61 12.86
N THR A 103 -1.14 3.85 11.62
CA THR A 103 -0.66 4.98 10.81
C THR A 103 -1.16 6.31 11.37
N GLU A 104 -2.44 6.40 11.73
CA GLU A 104 -3.04 7.58 12.36
C GLU A 104 -2.33 7.93 13.68
N GLN A 105 -2.10 6.93 14.54
CA GLN A 105 -1.37 7.12 15.80
C GLN A 105 0.05 7.64 15.57
N ARG A 106 0.77 7.11 14.58
CA ARG A 106 2.12 7.56 14.24
C ARG A 106 2.15 8.99 13.71
N LEU A 107 1.21 9.35 12.84
CA LEU A 107 1.14 10.71 12.30
C LEU A 107 0.80 11.73 13.40
N ALA A 108 -0.09 11.38 14.33
CA ALA A 108 -0.42 12.23 15.47
C ALA A 108 0.78 12.54 16.38
N GLN A 109 1.77 11.65 16.46
CA GLN A 109 3.02 11.86 17.22
C GLN A 109 4.03 12.77 16.49
N HIS A 110 3.83 13.04 15.20
CA HIS A 110 4.69 13.89 14.37
C HIS A 110 3.92 15.05 13.70
N PRO A 111 3.31 15.96 14.49
CA PRO A 111 2.36 16.98 14.00
C PRO A 111 3.00 18.11 13.19
N ARG A 112 4.33 18.26 13.23
CA ARG A 112 5.06 19.20 12.39
C ARG A 112 5.64 18.42 11.22
N HIS A 113 5.03 18.52 10.03
CA HIS A 113 5.73 18.53 8.74
C HIS A 113 6.96 17.61 8.59
N ALA A 114 6.99 16.43 9.22
CA ALA A 114 8.20 15.59 9.30
C ALA A 114 8.57 14.99 7.94
N LEU A 115 7.73 15.25 6.95
CA LEU A 115 7.83 14.85 5.56
C LEU A 115 7.54 16.00 4.60
N GLU A 116 7.55 17.28 5.03
CA GLU A 116 7.60 18.41 4.09
C GLU A 116 8.92 18.35 3.33
N LEU A 117 8.94 17.51 2.29
CA LEU A 117 9.73 17.79 1.12
C LEU A 117 9.16 19.10 0.59
N GLU A 118 9.87 20.20 0.81
CA GLU A 118 9.55 21.46 0.17
C GLU A 118 9.33 21.16 -1.33
N LEU A 119 8.07 21.25 -1.76
CA LEU A 119 7.73 21.13 -3.16
C LEU A 119 8.39 22.32 -3.83
N SER A 120 9.54 22.10 -4.46
CA SER A 120 10.21 23.12 -5.25
C SER A 120 9.23 23.58 -6.32
N THR A 121 8.62 24.75 -6.09
CA THR A 121 7.77 25.45 -7.06
C THR A 121 8.63 26.11 -8.14
N GLU A 122 9.96 25.94 -8.08
CA GLU A 122 10.88 26.40 -9.09
C GLU A 122 10.61 25.66 -10.40
N HIS A 123 9.96 26.37 -11.33
CA HIS A 123 9.74 25.89 -12.68
C HIS A 123 11.11 25.64 -13.33
N PRO A 124 11.47 24.39 -13.68
CA PRO A 124 12.78 24.12 -14.26
C PRO A 124 12.89 24.91 -15.56
N LYS A 125 13.76 25.92 -15.60
CA LYS A 125 14.05 26.64 -16.84
C LYS A 125 14.62 25.62 -17.82
N ARG A 126 13.88 25.37 -18.90
CA ARG A 126 14.35 24.58 -20.04
C ARG A 126 15.75 25.09 -20.43
N GLY A 127 16.73 24.19 -20.35
CA GLY A 127 18.08 24.41 -20.86
C GLY A 127 19.14 24.70 -19.80
N ARG A 128 20.00 23.69 -19.61
CA ARG A 128 21.34 23.71 -19.00
C ARG A 128 21.40 23.92 -17.47
N PRO A 129 21.93 22.94 -16.71
CA PRO A 129 22.18 23.14 -15.29
C PRO A 129 23.23 24.25 -15.10
N SER A 130 22.90 25.24 -14.27
CA SER A 130 23.81 26.30 -13.86
C SER A 130 24.86 25.72 -12.92
N ALA A 131 26.08 25.57 -13.43
CA ALA A 131 27.25 25.33 -12.62
C ALA A 131 27.48 26.54 -11.70
N ARG A 132 27.03 26.45 -10.43
CA ARG A 132 27.53 27.37 -9.40
C ARG A 132 27.49 26.79 -8.00
N THR A 133 28.27 25.73 -7.80
CA THR A 133 28.97 25.51 -6.52
C THR A 133 30.31 24.87 -6.86
N LEU A 134 31.39 25.64 -6.70
CA LEU A 134 32.74 25.22 -6.27
C LEU A 134 33.70 26.39 -6.56
N SER A 135 33.96 27.21 -5.54
CA SER A 135 35.18 28.00 -5.31
C SER A 135 34.85 29.36 -4.67
N ALA A 136 34.89 29.40 -3.34
CA ALA A 136 35.41 30.54 -2.57
C ALA A 136 35.45 30.16 -1.07
N GLN A 137 36.16 29.08 -0.74
CA GLN A 137 36.51 28.74 0.65
C GLN A 137 38.00 28.38 0.77
N ALA A 138 38.84 28.98 -0.08
CA ALA A 138 40.29 28.81 -0.03
C ALA A 138 41.00 30.14 -0.34
N ALA A 139 40.85 31.14 0.54
CA ALA A 139 41.75 32.30 0.62
C ALA A 139 41.51 33.07 1.94
N SER A 140 41.70 32.40 3.07
CA SER A 140 41.91 33.09 4.35
C SER A 140 42.90 32.27 5.18
N GLY A 141 44.18 32.38 4.82
CA GLY A 141 45.27 31.74 5.54
C GLY A 141 46.64 32.24 5.08
N SER A 142 47.33 32.95 5.99
CA SER A 142 48.72 33.47 5.95
C SER A 142 48.97 34.67 5.03
N ALA A 143 49.68 35.73 5.44
CA ALA A 143 50.74 35.83 6.44
C ALA A 143 50.82 37.22 7.09
N ASP A 144 50.95 37.24 8.43
CA ASP A 144 51.72 38.23 9.18
C ASP A 144 53.18 37.74 9.21
N ALA A 145 54.10 38.55 8.69
CA ALA A 145 55.51 38.72 9.08
C ALA A 145 56.22 39.65 8.10
#